data_AF-A0A7G9FL99-F1
#
_entry.id   AF-A0A7G9FL99-F1
#
_cell.length_a   1.000
_cell.length_b   1.000
_cell.length_c   1.000
_cell.angle_alpha   90.00
_cell.angle_beta   90.00
_cell.angle_gamma   90.00
#
_symmetry.space_group_name_H-M   'P 1'
#
loop_
_entity.id
_entity.type
_entity.pdbx_description
1 polymer ?
#
loop_
_entity_poly.entity_id
_entity_poly.type
_entity_poly.pdbx_seq_one_letter_code
_entity_poly.pdbx_strand_id
1 'polypeptide(L)'
;MNNKLEVIGIDHGWSMMKTISQVFVTGVKEITTTPALFGDVLEYEGKFYKVGTVRQEVKDTKVEDDSFYLLTLAAVAKELKRRGLAEAKVFLAVGLPLTRFGAEKNDFIKYLTKNKRVSFKYENESYHIEIDDVAVFPQCYAAVVDKIPAMAKKTLIVDIGSWTIDIMPVINKSPDESKCVTIPKGLITCMRSINEQCVRQLNGEVDESEIQNIMRYGRSDIDDEYFAIIKAEIEDFVDKVYNSIREFGYNLKTTPIVFVGGGAVVMKNFGSHDAKNISYNLDVKANARGYEQLATMGLKSTKRL
;
A
#
# COMPACT_ATOMS: atom_id res chain seq x y z
N MET A 1 -3.84 -14.78 28.04
CA MET A 1 -4.25 -14.68 26.63
C MET A 1 -5.74 -14.45 26.50
N ASN A 2 -6.11 -13.27 26.01
CA ASN A 2 -7.46 -13.00 25.54
C ASN A 2 -7.75 -13.94 24.36
N ASN A 3 -8.75 -14.83 24.48
CA ASN A 3 -9.06 -15.85 23.45
C ASN A 3 -9.76 -15.27 22.21
N LYS A 4 -10.04 -13.97 22.19
CA LYS A 4 -10.66 -13.31 21.06
C LYS A 4 -9.66 -13.19 19.91
N LEU A 5 -10.07 -13.66 18.74
CA LEU A 5 -9.30 -13.54 17.51
C LEU A 5 -9.37 -12.10 17.00
N GLU A 6 -8.22 -11.45 16.88
CA GLU A 6 -8.08 -10.10 16.35
C GLU A 6 -7.70 -10.16 14.87
N VAL A 7 -8.61 -9.73 14.00
CA VAL A 7 -8.31 -9.56 12.57
C VAL A 7 -7.56 -8.25 12.39
N ILE A 8 -6.43 -8.30 11.69
CA ILE A 8 -5.60 -7.12 11.41
C ILE A 8 -5.36 -7.04 9.91
N GLY A 9 -5.98 -6.04 9.27
CA GLY A 9 -5.76 -5.70 7.87
C GLY A 9 -4.45 -4.93 7.66
N ILE A 10 -3.56 -5.43 6.80
CA ILE A 10 -2.28 -4.79 6.47
C ILE A 10 -2.06 -4.75 4.95
N ASP A 11 -1.87 -3.55 4.41
CA ASP A 11 -1.43 -3.31 3.04
C ASP A 11 0.07 -3.02 3.02
N HIS A 12 0.84 -4.01 2.57
CA HIS A 12 2.30 -3.96 2.40
C HIS A 12 2.65 -3.25 1.09
N GLY A 13 2.74 -1.92 1.11
CA GLY A 13 3.26 -1.14 -0.01
C GLY A 13 4.79 -1.03 0.01
N TRP A 14 5.40 -0.81 -1.14
CA TRP A 14 6.85 -0.59 -1.24
C TRP A 14 7.30 0.77 -0.68
N SER A 15 6.41 1.76 -0.63
CA SER A 15 6.68 3.06 0.02
C SER A 15 6.08 3.14 1.42
N MET A 16 4.84 2.66 1.60
CA MET A 16 4.09 2.81 2.84
C MET A 16 3.42 1.49 3.25
N MET A 17 3.60 1.12 4.51
CA MET A 17 2.79 0.18 5.26
C MET A 17 1.50 0.86 5.71
N LYS A 18 0.36 0.20 5.54
CA LYS A 18 -0.94 0.75 5.96
C LYS A 18 -1.78 -0.29 6.67
N THR A 19 -2.42 0.12 7.74
CA THR A 19 -3.46 -0.64 8.41
C THR A 19 -4.76 0.16 8.38
N ILE A 20 -5.81 -0.30 9.07
CA ILE A 20 -7.05 0.47 9.18
C ILE A 20 -6.85 1.84 9.86
N SER A 21 -5.89 1.95 10.79
CA SER A 21 -5.64 3.16 11.55
C SER A 21 -4.30 3.83 11.26
N GLN A 22 -3.29 3.10 10.78
CA GLN A 22 -1.92 3.57 10.66
C GLN A 22 -1.48 3.70 9.20
N VAL A 23 -0.56 4.64 8.95
CA VAL A 23 0.25 4.73 7.72
C VAL A 23 1.67 5.07 8.17
N PHE A 24 2.65 4.27 7.74
CA PHE A 24 4.05 4.52 8.05
C PHE A 24 4.96 4.03 6.93
N VAL A 25 6.14 4.63 6.80
CA VAL A 25 7.09 4.32 5.74
C VAL A 25 7.55 2.86 5.86
N THR A 26 7.71 2.17 4.74
CA THR A 26 8.22 0.79 4.65
C THR A 26 9.72 0.71 4.96
N GLY A 27 10.27 1.61 5.77
CA GLY A 27 11.67 1.62 6.20
C GLY A 27 11.84 0.87 7.52
N VAL A 28 12.82 -0.04 7.57
CA VAL A 28 13.26 -0.67 8.82
C VAL A 28 14.77 -0.78 8.81
N LYS A 29 15.42 -0.35 9.90
CA LYS A 29 16.88 -0.38 10.04
C LYS A 29 17.28 -0.97 11.39
N GLU A 30 18.11 -2.01 11.38
CA GLU A 30 18.71 -2.54 12.61
C GLU A 30 19.61 -1.47 13.25
N ILE A 31 19.49 -1.31 14.57
CA ILE A 31 20.34 -0.43 15.38
C ILE A 31 21.13 -1.28 16.37
N THR A 32 22.43 -1.03 16.44
CA THR A 32 23.39 -1.86 17.19
C THR A 32 23.51 -1.47 18.66
N THR A 33 22.90 -0.37 19.08
CA THR A 33 22.93 0.14 20.44
C THR A 33 21.52 0.27 20.97
N THR A 34 21.35 0.08 22.29
CA THR A 34 20.07 0.35 22.95
C THR A 34 19.71 1.82 22.74
N PRO A 35 18.57 2.13 22.11
CA PRO A 35 18.23 3.50 21.78
C PRO A 35 17.87 4.29 23.04
N ALA A 36 18.25 5.58 23.06
CA ALA A 36 17.83 6.50 24.12
C ALA A 36 16.33 6.84 24.05
N LEU A 37 15.72 6.72 22.86
CA LEU A 37 14.30 6.94 22.61
C LEU A 37 13.70 5.74 21.90
N PHE A 38 12.63 5.17 22.45
CA PHE A 38 11.99 3.97 21.94
C PHE A 38 10.87 4.23 20.91
N GLY A 39 10.55 5.49 20.60
CA GLY A 39 9.52 5.82 19.60
C GLY A 39 9.82 5.13 18.27
N ASP A 40 8.83 4.44 17.70
CA ASP A 40 8.97 3.58 16.53
C ASP A 40 10.10 2.53 16.55
N VAL A 41 10.52 2.07 17.74
CA VAL A 41 11.53 0.99 17.87
C VAL A 41 10.84 -0.35 18.11
N LEU A 42 11.18 -1.34 17.29
CA LEU A 42 10.86 -2.75 17.46
C LEU A 42 12.06 -3.47 18.09
N GLU A 43 11.85 -4.21 19.18
CA GLU A 43 12.80 -5.16 19.75
C GLU A 43 12.32 -6.58 19.44
N TYR A 44 13.10 -7.34 18.68
CA TYR A 44 12.78 -8.70 18.26
C TYR A 44 14.05 -9.56 18.24
N GLU A 45 13.99 -10.75 18.82
CA GLU A 45 15.13 -11.69 18.92
C GLU A 45 16.42 -11.05 19.48
N GLY A 46 16.29 -10.17 20.47
CA GLY A 46 17.42 -9.49 21.11
C GLY A 46 18.05 -8.36 20.27
N LYS A 47 17.46 -8.02 19.13
CA LYS A 47 17.88 -6.93 18.25
C LYS A 47 16.89 -5.79 18.27
N PHE A 48 17.38 -4.58 18.00
CA PHE A 48 16.56 -3.38 17.90
C PHE A 48 16.46 -2.91 16.45
N TYR A 49 15.27 -2.48 16.05
CA TYR A 49 14.97 -2.02 14.70
C TYR A 49 14.21 -0.71 14.76
N LYS A 50 14.72 0.34 14.11
CA LYS A 50 13.99 1.59 13.92
C LYS A 50 13.05 1.43 12.73
N VAL A 51 11.76 1.60 12.97
CA VAL A 51 10.69 1.50 11.97
C VAL A 51 10.35 2.90 11.45
N GLY A 52 9.92 2.98 10.19
CA GLY A 52 9.52 4.25 9.56
C GLY A 52 10.71 5.10 9.11
N THR A 53 11.88 4.49 8.89
CA THR A 53 13.06 5.17 8.31
C THR A 53 12.85 5.42 6.80
N VAL A 54 13.93 5.75 6.09
CA VAL A 54 13.94 5.79 4.61
C VAL A 54 13.33 4.49 4.06
N ARG A 55 12.44 4.63 3.07
CA ARG A 55 11.76 3.49 2.44
C ARG A 55 12.76 2.48 1.92
N GLN A 56 12.39 1.22 1.95
CA GLN A 56 13.21 0.16 1.37
C GLN A 56 13.34 0.31 -0.15
N GLU A 57 14.44 -0.24 -0.66
CA GLU A 57 14.58 -0.50 -2.09
C GLU A 57 13.53 -1.52 -2.53
N VAL A 58 13.08 -1.36 -3.77
CA VAL A 58 12.13 -2.29 -4.35
C VAL A 58 12.87 -3.55 -4.78
N LYS A 59 12.39 -4.70 -4.32
CA LYS A 59 12.90 -6.03 -4.69
C LYS A 59 11.89 -6.77 -5.56
N ASP A 60 12.26 -7.95 -6.03
CA ASP A 60 11.37 -8.76 -6.85
C ASP A 60 10.17 -9.20 -6.03
N THR A 61 10.37 -9.69 -4.80
CA THR A 61 9.27 -10.11 -3.91
C THR A 61 9.40 -9.54 -2.50
N LYS A 62 8.29 -9.52 -1.76
CA LYS A 62 8.23 -9.03 -0.37
C LYS A 62 8.83 -10.00 0.66
N VAL A 63 9.25 -11.18 0.23
CA VAL A 63 9.71 -12.27 1.10
C VAL A 63 11.21 -12.54 0.98
N GLU A 64 11.93 -11.72 0.21
CA GLU A 64 13.37 -11.87 0.00
C GLU A 64 14.22 -11.68 1.26
N ASP A 65 13.73 -10.88 2.20
CA ASP A 65 14.35 -10.69 3.52
C ASP A 65 13.29 -10.54 4.60
N ASP A 66 13.72 -10.31 5.83
CA ASP A 66 12.84 -10.19 7.00
C ASP A 66 12.24 -8.79 7.20
N SER A 67 12.50 -7.84 6.31
CA SER A 67 12.11 -6.46 6.52
C SER A 67 10.60 -6.29 6.59
N PHE A 68 9.83 -6.92 5.69
CA PHE A 68 8.36 -6.87 5.74
C PHE A 68 7.77 -7.66 6.92
N TYR A 69 8.43 -8.69 7.41
CA TYR A 69 8.03 -9.41 8.61
C TYR A 69 8.18 -8.51 9.85
N LEU A 70 9.32 -7.83 10.00
CA LEU A 70 9.54 -6.86 11.08
C LEU A 70 8.52 -5.72 11.01
N LEU A 71 8.26 -5.18 9.82
CA LEU A 71 7.22 -4.16 9.62
C LEU A 71 5.81 -4.70 9.93
N THR A 72 5.55 -5.98 9.71
CA THR A 72 4.28 -6.62 10.09
C THR A 72 4.13 -6.68 11.60
N LEU A 73 5.19 -7.05 12.34
CA LEU A 73 5.16 -7.03 13.81
C LEU A 73 4.88 -5.61 14.34
N ALA A 74 5.53 -4.60 13.77
CA ALA A 74 5.27 -3.20 14.12
C ALA A 74 3.83 -2.77 13.80
N ALA A 75 3.28 -3.15 12.65
CA ALA A 75 1.89 -2.88 12.29
C ALA A 75 0.90 -3.53 13.26
N VAL A 76 1.13 -4.80 13.62
CA VAL A 76 0.33 -5.52 14.60
C VAL A 76 0.40 -4.82 15.96
N ALA A 77 1.60 -4.43 16.42
CA ALA A 77 1.78 -3.71 17.68
C ALA A 77 0.98 -2.40 17.71
N LYS A 78 1.09 -1.58 16.66
CA LYS A 78 0.36 -0.30 16.58
C LYS A 78 -1.16 -0.50 16.62
N GLU A 79 -1.69 -1.53 15.96
CA GLU A 79 -3.13 -1.84 16.01
C GLU A 79 -3.56 -2.39 17.38
N LEU A 80 -2.78 -3.30 17.98
CA LEU A 80 -3.08 -3.84 19.30
C LEU A 80 -3.01 -2.75 20.39
N LYS A 81 -2.00 -1.88 20.35
CA LYS A 81 -1.88 -0.70 21.23
C LYS A 81 -3.13 0.16 21.19
N ARG A 82 -3.60 0.50 19.99
CA ARG A 82 -4.83 1.27 19.79
C ARG A 82 -6.07 0.55 20.34
N ARG A 83 -6.08 -0.78 20.30
CA ARG A 83 -7.15 -1.62 20.85
C ARG A 83 -7.01 -1.88 22.36
N GLY A 84 -5.95 -1.38 23.01
CA GLY A 84 -5.67 -1.60 24.42
C GLY A 84 -5.23 -3.04 24.74
N LEU A 85 -4.61 -3.72 23.78
CA LEU A 85 -4.20 -5.13 23.88
C LEU A 85 -2.67 -5.25 23.82
N ALA A 86 -2.12 -6.12 24.66
CA ALA A 86 -0.72 -6.56 24.61
C ALA A 86 -0.59 -8.07 24.28
N GLU A 87 -1.68 -8.84 24.46
CA GLU A 87 -1.76 -10.25 24.11
C GLU A 87 -2.97 -10.49 23.21
N ALA A 88 -2.78 -11.17 22.08
CA ALA A 88 -3.87 -11.50 21.18
C ALA A 88 -3.57 -12.73 20.32
N LYS A 89 -4.63 -13.46 19.97
CA LYS A 89 -4.60 -14.36 18.82
C LYS A 89 -4.88 -13.52 17.57
N VAL A 90 -3.97 -13.50 16.60
CA VAL A 90 -4.03 -12.58 15.45
C VAL A 90 -4.32 -13.36 14.16
N PHE A 91 -5.30 -12.90 13.40
CA PHE A 91 -5.52 -13.31 12.01
C PHE A 91 -5.05 -12.19 11.09
N LEU A 92 -4.04 -12.45 10.27
CA LEU A 92 -3.50 -11.45 9.36
C LEU A 92 -4.28 -11.44 8.05
N ALA A 93 -4.83 -10.29 7.69
CA ALA A 93 -5.51 -10.07 6.43
C ALA A 93 -4.65 -9.14 5.56
N VAL A 94 -3.97 -9.70 4.57
CA VAL A 94 -2.93 -9.01 3.80
C VAL A 94 -3.21 -9.03 2.31
N GLY A 95 -2.40 -8.35 1.49
CA GLY A 95 -2.60 -8.37 0.05
C GLY A 95 -1.36 -8.27 -0.82
N LEU A 96 -1.54 -8.67 -2.07
CA LEU A 96 -0.54 -8.70 -3.13
C LEU A 96 -1.10 -8.06 -4.41
N PRO A 97 -0.23 -7.53 -5.29
CA PRO A 97 -0.64 -7.04 -6.60
C PRO A 97 -1.43 -8.08 -7.37
N LEU A 98 -2.40 -7.65 -8.17
CA LEU A 98 -3.43 -8.51 -8.76
C LEU A 98 -2.85 -9.63 -9.63
N THR A 99 -1.93 -9.29 -10.54
CA THR A 99 -1.33 -10.28 -11.45
C THR A 99 -0.26 -11.16 -10.77
N ARG A 100 0.29 -10.70 -9.64
CA ARG A 100 1.32 -11.42 -8.88
C ARG A 100 0.72 -12.32 -7.80
N PHE A 101 -0.56 -12.13 -7.49
CA PHE A 101 -1.30 -12.85 -6.45
C PHE A 101 -1.12 -14.37 -6.53
N GLY A 102 -1.36 -14.98 -7.70
CA GLY A 102 -1.29 -16.43 -7.86
C GLY A 102 0.10 -17.00 -7.61
N ALA A 103 1.15 -16.29 -8.04
CA ALA A 103 2.53 -16.72 -7.92
C ALA A 103 3.11 -16.53 -6.50
N GLU A 104 2.76 -15.44 -5.82
CA GLU A 104 3.38 -15.06 -4.54
C GLU A 104 2.59 -15.46 -3.29
N LYS A 105 1.30 -15.79 -3.43
CA LYS A 105 0.41 -16.00 -2.28
C LYS A 105 0.96 -17.01 -1.27
N ASN A 106 1.40 -18.19 -1.73
CA ASN A 106 1.79 -19.27 -0.83
C ASN A 106 3.08 -18.94 -0.07
N ASP A 107 4.05 -18.34 -0.76
CA ASP A 107 5.30 -17.92 -0.13
C ASP A 107 5.06 -16.79 0.87
N PHE A 108 4.16 -15.86 0.56
CA PHE A 108 3.81 -14.78 1.48
C PHE A 108 3.08 -15.27 2.74
N ILE A 109 2.18 -16.26 2.61
CA ILE A 109 1.56 -16.93 3.75
C ILE A 109 2.64 -17.59 4.60
N LYS A 110 3.48 -18.43 4.00
CA LYS A 110 4.56 -19.15 4.71
C LYS A 110 5.50 -18.19 5.43
N TYR A 111 5.85 -17.07 4.79
CA TYR A 111 6.69 -16.02 5.34
C TYR A 111 6.07 -15.37 6.58
N LEU A 112 4.79 -15.01 6.54
CA LEU A 112 4.10 -14.37 7.66
C LEU A 112 3.72 -15.34 8.78
N THR A 113 3.52 -16.63 8.47
CA THR A 113 3.26 -17.69 9.45
C THR A 113 4.53 -18.40 9.93
N LYS A 114 5.73 -17.93 9.58
CA LYS A 114 6.98 -18.63 9.89
C LYS A 114 7.17 -18.89 11.40
N ASN A 115 6.64 -18.00 12.24
CA ASN A 115 6.60 -18.15 13.69
C ASN A 115 5.16 -18.07 14.19
N LYS A 116 4.66 -19.17 14.77
CA LYS A 116 3.27 -19.22 15.25
C LYS A 116 3.04 -18.40 16.53
N ARG A 117 4.01 -18.38 17.44
CA ARG A 117 3.97 -17.60 18.68
C ARG A 117 5.15 -16.65 18.70
N VAL A 118 4.88 -15.37 18.91
CA VAL A 118 5.88 -14.32 18.76
C VAL A 118 5.79 -13.39 19.96
N SER A 119 6.91 -13.24 20.66
CA SER A 119 7.10 -12.25 21.71
C SER A 119 8.08 -11.19 21.23
N PHE A 120 7.71 -9.93 21.36
CA PHE A 120 8.51 -8.79 20.90
C PHE A 120 8.15 -7.54 21.70
N LYS A 121 8.95 -6.48 21.61
CA LYS A 121 8.56 -5.16 22.14
C LYS A 121 8.42 -4.14 21.03
N TYR A 122 7.46 -3.24 21.17
CA TYR A 122 7.35 -2.08 20.31
C TYR A 122 7.18 -0.85 21.19
N GLU A 123 8.04 0.16 21.00
CA GLU A 123 8.10 1.35 21.87
C GLU A 123 8.26 1.02 23.36
N ASN A 124 9.06 0.00 23.65
CA ASN A 124 9.31 -0.55 25.00
C ASN A 124 8.08 -1.20 25.68
N GLU A 125 6.98 -1.39 24.97
CA GLU A 125 5.84 -2.18 25.43
C GLU A 125 5.95 -3.62 24.90
N SER A 126 5.74 -4.60 25.78
CA SER A 126 5.82 -6.02 25.42
C SER A 126 4.53 -6.53 24.80
N TYR A 127 4.65 -7.25 23.68
CA TYR A 127 3.55 -7.89 22.97
C TYR A 127 3.77 -9.40 22.87
N HIS A 128 2.71 -10.18 23.07
CA HIS A 128 2.71 -11.64 22.91
C HIS A 128 1.55 -12.07 22.01
N ILE A 129 1.86 -12.46 20.78
CA ILE A 129 0.85 -12.82 19.80
C ILE A 129 0.93 -14.30 19.42
N GLU A 130 -0.21 -14.91 19.14
CA GLU A 130 -0.29 -16.17 18.41
C GLU A 130 -0.89 -15.89 17.03
N ILE A 131 -0.10 -16.07 15.97
CA ILE A 131 -0.57 -15.96 14.59
C ILE A 131 -1.41 -17.21 14.30
N ASP A 132 -2.73 -17.01 14.19
CA ASP A 132 -3.68 -18.08 13.92
C ASP A 132 -3.56 -18.56 12.48
N ASP A 133 -3.59 -17.61 11.55
CA ASP A 133 -3.61 -17.85 10.11
C ASP A 133 -3.39 -16.53 9.34
N VAL A 134 -3.17 -16.65 8.03
CA VAL A 134 -3.00 -15.52 7.10
C VAL A 134 -3.93 -15.69 5.90
N ALA A 135 -4.78 -14.71 5.63
CA ALA A 135 -5.48 -14.59 4.36
C ALA A 135 -4.82 -13.54 3.48
N VAL A 136 -4.56 -13.90 2.23
CA VAL A 136 -4.04 -12.98 1.22
C VAL A 136 -5.15 -12.65 0.24
N PHE A 137 -5.33 -11.36 -0.06
CA PHE A 137 -6.32 -10.84 -0.98
C PHE A 137 -5.67 -10.08 -2.14
N PRO A 138 -6.30 -10.04 -3.33
CA PRO A 138 -5.85 -9.19 -4.41
C PRO A 138 -6.00 -7.71 -4.03
N GLN A 139 -4.91 -6.94 -4.19
CA GLN A 139 -4.92 -5.47 -4.23
C GLN A 139 -5.86 -4.98 -5.34
N CYS A 140 -6.23 -3.69 -5.32
CA CYS A 140 -7.23 -3.08 -6.20
C CYS A 140 -8.67 -3.54 -5.94
N TYR A 141 -8.94 -4.85 -5.89
CA TYR A 141 -10.28 -5.39 -5.58
C TYR A 141 -10.74 -5.06 -4.16
N ALA A 142 -9.88 -5.30 -3.17
CA ALA A 142 -10.22 -5.05 -1.78
C ALA A 142 -10.51 -3.57 -1.50
N ALA A 143 -9.82 -2.64 -2.18
CA ALA A 143 -10.02 -1.20 -2.03
C ALA A 143 -11.42 -0.69 -2.46
N VAL A 144 -12.21 -1.52 -3.14
CA VAL A 144 -13.51 -1.12 -3.67
C VAL A 144 -14.63 -2.11 -3.38
N VAL A 145 -14.38 -3.15 -2.60
CA VAL A 145 -15.33 -4.25 -2.37
C VAL A 145 -16.70 -3.76 -1.85
N ASP A 146 -16.70 -2.75 -0.99
CA ASP A 146 -17.88 -2.10 -0.42
C ASP A 146 -18.64 -1.25 -1.45
N LYS A 147 -17.96 -0.78 -2.50
CA LYS A 147 -18.50 0.08 -3.56
C LYS A 147 -19.01 -0.71 -4.76
N ILE A 148 -18.51 -1.94 -4.98
CA ILE A 148 -18.89 -2.80 -6.11
C ILE A 148 -20.43 -2.90 -6.30
N PRO A 149 -21.26 -3.08 -5.26
CA PRO A 149 -22.71 -3.20 -5.44
C PRO A 149 -23.37 -2.00 -6.12
N ALA A 150 -22.79 -0.80 -5.96
CA ALA A 150 -23.27 0.47 -6.51
C ALA A 150 -22.63 0.85 -7.86
N MET A 151 -21.66 0.07 -8.34
CA MET A 151 -20.96 0.35 -9.59
C MET A 151 -21.87 0.13 -10.81
N ALA A 152 -21.59 0.89 -11.87
CA ALA A 152 -22.21 0.68 -13.17
C ALA A 152 -21.88 -0.71 -13.73
N LYS A 153 -22.64 -1.14 -14.75
CA LYS A 153 -22.52 -2.47 -15.37
C LYS A 153 -21.09 -2.83 -15.80
N LYS A 154 -20.31 -1.83 -16.24
CA LYS A 154 -18.87 -1.93 -16.53
C LYS A 154 -18.18 -0.73 -15.91
N THR A 155 -17.22 -0.97 -15.04
CA THR A 155 -16.41 0.06 -14.38
C THR A 155 -14.95 -0.38 -14.37
N LEU A 156 -14.03 0.52 -14.68
CA LEU A 156 -12.59 0.27 -14.62
C LEU A 156 -12.04 0.79 -13.29
N ILE A 157 -11.39 -0.07 -12.52
CA ILE A 157 -10.69 0.33 -11.30
C ILE A 157 -9.22 0.43 -11.62
N VAL A 158 -8.59 1.54 -11.26
CA VAL A 158 -7.17 1.80 -11.51
C VAL A 158 -6.51 2.14 -10.18
N ASP A 159 -5.83 1.16 -9.57
CA ASP A 159 -5.09 1.34 -8.32
C ASP A 159 -3.67 1.79 -8.65
N ILE A 160 -3.33 3.02 -8.29
CA ILE A 160 -2.00 3.59 -8.49
C ILE A 160 -1.26 3.49 -7.16
N GLY A 161 -0.49 2.43 -7.03
CA GLY A 161 0.38 2.18 -5.90
C GLY A 161 1.73 2.88 -6.02
N SER A 162 2.57 2.66 -5.01
CA SER A 162 3.94 3.19 -5.01
C SER A 162 4.82 2.55 -6.08
N TRP A 163 4.58 1.28 -6.43
CA TRP A 163 5.39 0.54 -7.41
C TRP A 163 4.60 0.14 -8.65
N THR A 164 3.33 -0.22 -8.49
CA THR A 164 2.50 -0.75 -9.56
C THR A 164 1.31 0.15 -9.86
N ILE A 165 0.82 0.04 -11.09
CA ILE A 165 -0.52 0.49 -11.48
C ILE A 165 -1.31 -0.77 -11.83
N ASP A 166 -2.36 -1.06 -11.07
CA ASP A 166 -3.23 -2.21 -11.27
C ASP A 166 -4.55 -1.77 -11.92
N ILE A 167 -4.79 -2.23 -13.14
CA ILE A 167 -5.99 -1.97 -13.93
C ILE A 167 -6.89 -3.20 -13.85
N MET A 168 -8.08 -3.03 -13.28
CA MET A 168 -9.04 -4.11 -13.05
C MET A 168 -10.43 -3.72 -13.60
N PRO A 169 -10.87 -4.30 -14.72
CA PRO A 169 -12.25 -4.16 -15.17
C PRO A 169 -13.20 -4.96 -14.26
N VAL A 170 -14.25 -4.29 -13.79
CA VAL A 170 -15.36 -4.90 -13.06
C VAL A 170 -16.59 -4.89 -13.99
N ILE A 171 -17.07 -6.08 -14.33
CA ILE A 171 -18.23 -6.29 -15.22
C ILE A 171 -19.28 -7.05 -14.44
N ASN A 172 -20.51 -6.53 -14.43
CA ASN A 172 -21.63 -7.10 -13.67
C ASN A 172 -21.26 -7.41 -12.21
N LYS A 173 -20.51 -6.49 -11.57
CA LYS A 173 -20.07 -6.58 -10.16
C LYS A 173 -19.04 -7.67 -9.87
N SER A 174 -18.40 -8.24 -10.91
CA SER A 174 -17.31 -9.20 -10.76
C SER A 174 -16.07 -8.74 -11.53
N PRO A 175 -14.85 -8.94 -10.99
CA PRO A 175 -13.61 -8.72 -11.73
C PRO A 175 -13.54 -9.61 -12.97
N ASP A 176 -13.11 -9.05 -14.10
CA ASP A 176 -12.75 -9.83 -15.29
C ASP A 176 -11.24 -10.11 -15.27
N GLU A 177 -10.86 -11.19 -14.57
CA GLU A 177 -9.47 -11.59 -14.34
C GLU A 177 -8.63 -11.70 -15.61
N SER A 178 -9.26 -12.10 -16.73
CA SER A 178 -8.59 -12.25 -18.04
C SER A 178 -8.10 -10.93 -18.64
N LYS A 179 -8.61 -9.80 -18.13
CA LYS A 179 -8.27 -8.44 -18.59
C LYS A 179 -7.60 -7.59 -17.52
N CYS A 180 -7.24 -8.19 -16.40
CA CYS A 180 -6.50 -7.53 -15.34
C CYS A 180 -5.05 -7.33 -15.74
N VAL A 181 -4.51 -6.15 -15.48
CA VAL A 181 -3.13 -5.80 -15.83
C VAL A 181 -2.45 -5.10 -14.66
N THR A 182 -1.18 -5.43 -14.43
CA THR A 182 -0.30 -4.73 -13.50
C THR A 182 0.87 -4.14 -14.28
N ILE A 183 1.09 -2.83 -14.17
CA ILE A 183 2.19 -2.11 -14.80
C ILE A 183 3.20 -1.74 -13.72
N PRO A 184 4.49 -2.13 -13.81
CA PRO A 184 5.52 -1.79 -12.81
C PRO A 184 6.05 -0.35 -12.99
N LYS A 185 5.12 0.62 -13.07
CA LYS A 185 5.39 2.05 -13.30
C LYS A 185 4.58 2.91 -12.33
N GLY A 186 4.65 2.62 -11.03
CA GLY A 186 3.98 3.38 -9.97
C GLY A 186 4.74 4.66 -9.59
N LEU A 187 4.31 5.30 -8.49
CA LEU A 187 4.82 6.62 -8.08
C LEU A 187 6.34 6.67 -7.83
N ILE A 188 6.97 5.60 -7.35
CA ILE A 188 8.44 5.53 -7.16
C ILE A 188 9.17 5.74 -8.49
N THR A 189 8.63 5.20 -9.59
CA THR A 189 9.26 5.39 -10.91
C THR A 189 9.12 6.83 -11.41
N CYS A 190 8.00 7.50 -11.10
CA CYS A 190 7.82 8.92 -11.37
C CYS A 190 8.80 9.78 -10.56
N MET A 191 8.94 9.53 -9.25
CA MET A 191 9.89 10.25 -8.39
C MET A 191 11.34 10.06 -8.84
N ARG A 192 11.70 8.87 -9.34
CA ARG A 192 13.03 8.63 -9.94
C ARG A 192 13.24 9.45 -11.20
N SER A 193 12.27 9.47 -12.12
CA SER A 193 12.32 10.28 -13.35
C SER A 193 12.48 11.77 -13.06
N ILE A 194 11.73 12.27 -12.07
CA ILE A 194 11.83 13.65 -11.56
C ILE A 194 13.26 13.96 -11.12
N ASN A 195 13.83 13.14 -10.24
CA ASN A 195 15.19 13.37 -9.74
C ASN A 195 16.24 13.29 -10.86
N GLU A 196 16.09 12.35 -11.80
CA GLU A 196 16.95 12.27 -12.99
C GLU A 196 16.91 13.57 -13.83
N GLN A 197 15.72 14.16 -14.03
CA GLN A 197 15.60 15.43 -14.76
C GLN A 197 16.16 16.62 -13.98
N CYS A 198 15.92 16.70 -12.66
CA CYS A 198 16.49 17.75 -11.81
C CYS A 198 18.02 17.72 -11.84
N VAL A 199 18.64 16.54 -11.69
CA VAL A 199 20.09 16.39 -11.79
C VAL A 199 20.60 16.78 -13.18
N ARG A 200 19.90 16.34 -14.24
CA ARG A 200 20.32 16.63 -15.61
C ARG A 200 20.27 18.12 -15.97
N GLN A 201 19.25 18.84 -15.51
CA GLN A 201 18.99 20.23 -15.92
C GLN A 201 19.60 21.25 -14.95
N LEU A 202 19.63 20.93 -13.66
CA LEU A 202 19.98 21.88 -12.60
C LEU A 202 21.16 21.39 -11.72
N ASN A 203 21.68 20.19 -11.98
CA ASN A 203 22.76 19.57 -11.20
C ASN A 203 22.46 19.50 -9.69
N GLY A 204 21.19 19.21 -9.34
CA GLY A 204 20.75 19.04 -7.97
C GLY A 204 19.63 18.01 -7.83
N GLU A 205 19.59 17.37 -6.66
CA GLU A 205 18.57 16.40 -6.27
C GLU A 205 17.47 17.06 -5.43
N VAL A 206 16.29 16.46 -5.46
CA VAL A 206 15.14 16.86 -4.64
C VAL A 206 14.76 15.72 -3.71
N ASP A 207 14.57 16.06 -2.43
CA ASP A 207 14.12 15.09 -1.44
C ASP A 207 12.76 14.50 -1.81
N GLU A 208 12.60 13.18 -1.66
CA GLU A 208 11.35 12.50 -2.02
C GLU A 208 10.14 13.02 -1.24
N SER A 209 10.30 13.47 -0.01
CA SER A 209 9.19 14.02 0.78
C SER A 209 8.65 15.31 0.15
N GLU A 210 9.52 16.09 -0.48
CA GLU A 210 9.14 17.31 -1.18
C GLU A 210 8.38 17.01 -2.46
N ILE A 211 8.87 16.05 -3.26
CA ILE A 211 8.15 15.56 -4.44
C ILE A 211 6.78 15.01 -4.05
N GLN A 212 6.69 14.25 -2.94
CA GLN A 212 5.42 13.73 -2.43
C GLN A 212 4.44 14.83 -1.97
N ASN A 213 4.96 15.92 -1.39
CA ASN A 213 4.15 17.09 -1.03
C ASN A 213 3.55 17.74 -2.27
N ILE A 214 4.34 17.94 -3.33
CA ILE A 214 3.87 18.48 -4.61
C ILE A 214 2.83 17.56 -5.24
N MET A 215 3.09 16.24 -5.28
CA MET A 215 2.11 15.25 -5.75
C MET A 215 0.78 15.33 -5.01
N ARG A 216 0.80 15.59 -3.70
CA ARG A 216 -0.40 15.62 -2.85
C ARG A 216 -1.17 16.94 -2.93
N TYR A 217 -0.47 18.07 -3.02
CA TYR A 217 -1.08 19.40 -2.86
C TYR A 217 -1.00 20.28 -4.12
N GLY A 218 -0.22 19.88 -5.12
CA GLY A 218 -0.03 20.64 -6.35
C GLY A 218 0.86 21.87 -6.20
N ARG A 219 1.47 22.08 -5.03
CA ARG A 219 2.28 23.27 -4.70
C ARG A 219 3.36 22.94 -3.67
N SER A 220 4.42 23.74 -3.66
CA SER A 220 5.47 23.73 -2.65
C SER A 220 6.22 25.08 -2.66
N ASP A 221 6.91 25.39 -1.56
CA ASP A 221 7.77 26.57 -1.40
C ASP A 221 9.22 26.27 -1.83
N ILE A 222 9.39 25.56 -2.95
CA ILE A 222 10.70 25.26 -3.55
C ILE A 222 11.01 26.26 -4.67
N ASP A 223 12.26 26.25 -5.14
CA ASP A 223 12.68 27.04 -6.30
C ASP A 223 11.83 26.72 -7.56
N ASP A 224 11.46 27.78 -8.28
CA ASP A 224 10.54 27.72 -9.42
C ASP A 224 11.06 26.82 -10.55
N GLU A 225 12.38 26.74 -10.76
CA GLU A 225 12.98 25.90 -11.80
C GLU A 225 12.79 24.42 -11.46
N TYR A 226 13.00 24.04 -10.19
CA TYR A 226 12.75 22.69 -9.73
C TYR A 226 11.25 22.35 -9.77
N PHE A 227 10.39 23.28 -9.33
CA PHE A 227 8.94 23.07 -9.37
C PHE A 227 8.43 22.83 -10.79
N ALA A 228 8.94 23.57 -11.78
CA ALA A 228 8.57 23.39 -13.18
C ALA A 228 8.91 21.99 -13.70
N ILE A 229 10.12 21.48 -13.39
CA ILE A 229 10.55 20.13 -13.78
C ILE A 229 9.68 19.08 -13.11
N ILE A 230 9.48 19.18 -11.80
CA ILE A 230 8.66 18.24 -11.03
C ILE A 230 7.23 18.18 -11.58
N LYS A 231 6.62 19.35 -11.82
CA LYS A 231 5.26 19.44 -12.35
C LYS A 231 5.14 18.79 -13.73
N ALA A 232 6.09 19.08 -14.63
CA ALA A 232 6.08 18.52 -15.98
C ALA A 232 6.18 16.98 -15.97
N GLU A 233 7.06 16.42 -15.15
CA GLU A 233 7.22 14.97 -15.03
C GLU A 233 6.00 14.28 -14.36
N ILE A 234 5.32 14.95 -13.43
CA ILE A 234 4.05 14.45 -12.87
C ILE A 234 2.95 14.46 -13.92
N GLU A 235 2.83 15.53 -14.71
CA GLU A 235 1.85 15.63 -15.80
C GLU A 235 2.09 14.56 -16.87
N ASP A 236 3.35 14.34 -17.26
CA ASP A 236 3.73 13.27 -18.19
C ASP A 236 3.42 11.86 -17.61
N PHE A 237 3.66 11.65 -16.31
CA PHE A 237 3.26 10.42 -15.64
C PHE A 237 1.74 10.18 -15.75
N VAL A 238 0.93 11.20 -15.46
CA VAL A 238 -0.52 11.16 -15.54
C VAL A 238 -0.99 10.84 -16.97
N ASP A 239 -0.42 11.50 -17.97
CA ASP A 239 -0.73 11.24 -19.37
C ASP A 239 -0.36 9.81 -19.78
N LYS A 240 0.77 9.28 -19.31
CA LYS A 240 1.15 7.87 -19.51
C LYS A 240 0.12 6.91 -18.90
N VAL A 241 -0.44 7.20 -17.72
CA VAL A 241 -1.53 6.38 -17.14
C VAL A 241 -2.76 6.39 -18.04
N TYR A 242 -3.21 7.56 -18.52
CA TYR A 242 -4.34 7.67 -19.44
C TYR A 242 -4.07 6.95 -20.77
N ASN A 243 -2.85 7.01 -21.29
CA ASN A 243 -2.43 6.31 -22.49
C ASN A 243 -2.51 4.80 -22.31
N SER A 244 -2.00 4.27 -21.20
CA SER A 244 -2.10 2.85 -20.89
C SER A 244 -3.57 2.39 -20.83
N ILE A 245 -4.46 3.16 -20.21
CA ILE A 245 -5.89 2.84 -20.19
C ILE A 245 -6.47 2.74 -21.62
N ARG A 246 -6.06 3.63 -22.52
CA ARG A 246 -6.49 3.60 -23.94
C ARG A 246 -5.87 2.42 -24.69
N GLU A 247 -4.61 2.10 -24.45
CA GLU A 247 -3.90 0.97 -25.05
C GLU A 247 -4.56 -0.37 -24.68
N PHE A 248 -5.08 -0.50 -23.46
CA PHE A 248 -5.89 -1.65 -23.04
C PHE A 248 -7.35 -1.62 -23.55
N GLY A 249 -7.67 -0.69 -24.44
CA GLY A 249 -8.95 -0.65 -25.15
C GLY A 249 -10.09 0.03 -24.40
N TYR A 250 -9.81 0.80 -23.34
CA TYR A 250 -10.83 1.52 -22.59
C TYR A 250 -10.93 2.99 -23.05
N ASN A 251 -12.15 3.40 -23.38
CA ASN A 251 -12.41 4.76 -23.82
C ASN A 251 -12.69 5.67 -22.61
N LEU A 252 -11.82 6.66 -22.38
CA LEU A 252 -11.85 7.58 -21.25
C LEU A 252 -13.11 8.45 -21.16
N LYS A 253 -13.90 8.60 -22.23
CA LYS A 253 -15.14 9.40 -22.24
C LYS A 253 -16.40 8.58 -21.94
N THR A 254 -16.33 7.26 -22.10
CA THR A 254 -17.52 6.38 -22.05
C THR A 254 -17.40 5.29 -21.01
N THR A 255 -16.19 4.97 -20.57
CA THR A 255 -15.94 3.95 -19.53
C THR A 255 -15.92 4.63 -18.17
N PRO A 256 -16.80 4.27 -17.22
CA PRO A 256 -16.65 4.70 -15.84
C PRO A 256 -15.30 4.25 -15.28
N ILE A 257 -14.51 5.16 -14.72
CA ILE A 257 -13.18 4.90 -14.17
C ILE A 257 -13.16 5.36 -12.71
N VAL A 258 -12.61 4.52 -11.84
CA VAL A 258 -12.36 4.85 -10.44
C VAL A 258 -10.86 4.71 -10.18
N PHE A 259 -10.20 5.84 -9.95
CA PHE A 259 -8.81 5.84 -9.48
C PHE A 259 -8.77 5.60 -7.98
N VAL A 260 -7.92 4.68 -7.54
CA VAL A 260 -7.74 4.32 -6.13
C VAL A 260 -6.25 4.29 -5.77
N GLY A 261 -5.94 4.14 -4.48
CA GLY A 261 -4.57 4.08 -4.00
C GLY A 261 -3.92 5.46 -3.82
N GLY A 262 -2.62 5.45 -3.50
CA GLY A 262 -1.87 6.67 -3.21
C GLY A 262 -1.79 7.63 -4.39
N GLY A 263 -1.74 7.12 -5.62
CA GLY A 263 -1.67 7.92 -6.83
C GLY A 263 -3.01 8.48 -7.31
N ALA A 264 -4.14 8.10 -6.70
CA ALA A 264 -5.44 8.69 -7.04
C ALA A 264 -5.46 10.22 -6.83
N VAL A 265 -4.74 10.73 -5.82
CA VAL A 265 -4.61 12.17 -5.60
C VAL A 265 -3.80 12.86 -6.69
N VAL A 266 -2.79 12.17 -7.25
CA VAL A 266 -1.97 12.68 -8.35
C VAL A 266 -2.83 12.82 -9.60
N MET A 267 -3.61 11.78 -9.94
CA MET A 267 -4.55 11.84 -11.06
C MET A 267 -5.64 12.90 -10.87
N LYS A 268 -6.02 13.20 -9.62
CA LYS A 268 -7.02 14.24 -9.33
C LYS A 268 -6.43 15.66 -9.50
N ASN A 269 -5.21 15.86 -9.05
CA ASN A 269 -4.59 17.19 -9.02
C ASN A 269 -3.97 17.59 -10.37
N PHE A 270 -3.42 16.62 -11.10
CA PHE A 270 -2.66 16.85 -12.34
C PHE A 270 -3.33 16.22 -13.57
N GLY A 271 -4.49 15.58 -13.39
CA GLY A 271 -5.30 15.05 -14.47
C GLY A 271 -5.80 16.14 -15.42
N SER A 272 -5.51 15.99 -16.71
CA SER A 272 -6.05 16.84 -17.78
C SER A 272 -7.50 16.50 -18.18
N HIS A 273 -8.05 15.42 -17.64
CA HIS A 273 -9.38 14.91 -17.96
C HIS A 273 -10.37 15.11 -16.81
N ASP A 274 -11.10 16.22 -16.82
CA ASP A 274 -12.30 16.39 -15.99
C ASP A 274 -13.52 15.83 -16.73
N ALA A 275 -13.79 14.54 -16.51
CA ALA A 275 -14.88 13.82 -17.16
C ALA A 275 -15.85 13.27 -16.11
N LYS A 276 -17.16 13.42 -16.35
CA LYS A 276 -18.23 12.98 -15.44
C LYS A 276 -18.17 11.49 -15.08
N ASN A 277 -17.49 10.69 -15.89
CA ASN A 277 -17.32 9.24 -15.71
C ASN A 277 -16.04 8.87 -14.96
N ILE A 278 -15.21 9.84 -14.53
CA ILE A 278 -14.03 9.60 -13.70
C ILE A 278 -14.36 9.95 -12.24
N SER A 279 -13.95 9.10 -11.32
CA SER A 279 -14.08 9.32 -9.88
C SER A 279 -12.82 8.86 -9.15
N TYR A 280 -12.66 9.33 -7.91
CA TYR A 280 -11.45 9.14 -7.13
C TYR A 280 -11.79 8.61 -5.74
N ASN A 281 -11.18 7.48 -5.36
CA ASN A 281 -11.12 7.02 -3.98
C ASN A 281 -9.78 7.45 -3.37
N LEU A 282 -9.78 8.59 -2.69
CA LEU A 282 -8.57 9.15 -2.07
C LEU A 282 -8.20 8.49 -0.73
N ASP A 283 -8.96 7.48 -0.32
CA ASP A 283 -8.64 6.73 0.88
C ASP A 283 -7.45 5.79 0.65
N VAL A 284 -6.27 6.25 1.07
CA VAL A 284 -5.03 5.47 0.96
C VAL A 284 -5.07 4.16 1.75
N LYS A 285 -5.98 4.01 2.74
CA LYS A 285 -6.10 2.80 3.57
C LYS A 285 -7.19 1.83 3.07
N ALA A 286 -7.79 2.10 1.91
CA ALA A 286 -8.91 1.32 1.39
C ALA A 286 -8.60 -0.18 1.25
N ASN A 287 -7.40 -0.53 0.75
CA ASN A 287 -6.97 -1.94 0.66
C ASN A 287 -6.94 -2.63 2.03
N ALA A 288 -6.27 -2.02 3.02
CA ALA A 288 -6.17 -2.59 4.37
C ALA A 288 -7.54 -2.77 5.04
N ARG A 289 -8.46 -1.81 4.86
CA ARG A 289 -9.86 -1.95 5.31
C ARG A 289 -10.58 -3.09 4.62
N GLY A 290 -10.45 -3.17 3.29
CA GLY A 290 -11.05 -4.22 2.48
C GLY A 290 -10.61 -5.61 2.92
N TYR A 291 -9.32 -5.80 3.24
CA TYR A 291 -8.78 -7.06 3.75
C TYR A 291 -9.41 -7.46 5.08
N GLU A 292 -9.46 -6.53 6.04
CA GLU A 292 -10.04 -6.79 7.35
C GLU A 292 -11.54 -7.12 7.24
N GLN A 293 -12.28 -6.40 6.40
CA GLN A 293 -13.69 -6.66 6.11
C GLN A 293 -13.91 -8.05 5.49
N LEU A 294 -13.17 -8.37 4.42
CA LEU A 294 -13.26 -9.64 3.72
C LEU A 294 -12.92 -10.83 4.63
N ALA A 295 -11.83 -10.72 5.39
CA ALA A 295 -11.42 -11.75 6.35
C ALA A 295 -12.48 -11.92 7.46
N THR A 296 -13.00 -10.82 8.01
CA THR A 296 -14.05 -10.88 9.04
C THR A 296 -15.31 -11.57 8.52
N MET A 297 -15.75 -11.26 7.30
CA MET A 297 -16.90 -11.91 6.67
C MET A 297 -16.66 -13.42 6.48
N GLY A 298 -15.48 -13.81 5.97
CA GLY A 298 -15.10 -15.21 5.79
C GLY A 298 -15.05 -15.99 7.12
N LEU A 299 -14.47 -15.40 8.15
CA LEU A 299 -14.36 -16.02 9.48
C LEU A 299 -15.71 -16.17 10.17
N LYS A 300 -16.63 -15.20 10.04
CA LYS A 300 -18.01 -15.33 10.53
C LYS A 300 -18.76 -16.46 9.84
N SER A 301 -18.60 -16.59 8.51
CA SER A 301 -19.24 -17.66 7.75
C SER A 301 -18.77 -19.06 8.17
N THR A 302 -17.53 -19.16 8.67
CA THR A 302 -16.92 -20.39 9.16
C THR A 302 -17.01 -20.56 10.70
N LYS A 303 -17.72 -19.67 11.40
CA LYS A 303 -17.88 -19.66 12.87
C LYS A 303 -16.56 -19.61 13.66
N ARG A 304 -15.52 -18.96 13.11
CA ARG A 304 -14.22 -18.71 13.78
C ARG A 304 -14.19 -17.39 14.56
N LEU A 305 -15.19 -16.52 14.36
CA LEU A 305 -15.41 -15.25 15.06
C LEU A 305 -16.80 -15.21 15.70
#